data_AF-D7U1L2-F1
#
_entry.id   AF-D7U1L2-F1
#
_cell.length_a   1.000
_cell.length_b   1.000
_cell.length_c   1.000
_cell.angle_alpha   90.00
_cell.angle_beta   90.00
_cell.angle_gamma   90.00
#
_symmetry.space_group_name_H-M   'P 1'
#
loop_
_entity.id
_entity.type
_entity.pdbx_description
1 polymer ?
#
loop_
_entity_poly.entity_id
_entity_poly.type
_entity_poly.pdbx_seq_one_letter_code
_entity_poly.pdbx_strand_id
1 'polypeptide(L)'
;MHFFSYQLAEDLGRAFSDRAILQTFLDAEVAVSSSLLKSMLSLLRSMHVLIILEECASFLRYGYLSPDNAVGIRKEVTILCSELRPHALALVSSFGIPNAFFSPIAFNWINANSWSSVQPQQGATVPL
;
A
#
# COMPACT_ATOMS: atom_id res chain seq x y z
N MET A 1 -29.54 -19.84 -12.51
CA MET A 1 -28.93 -19.69 -11.17
C MET A 1 -27.45 -20.12 -11.22
N HIS A 2 -26.61 -19.50 -12.07
CA HIS A 2 -25.20 -19.87 -12.27
C HIS A 2 -24.22 -18.69 -12.14
N PHE A 3 -24.72 -17.46 -11.97
CA PHE A 3 -23.90 -16.25 -11.90
C PHE A 3 -23.42 -15.87 -10.49
N PHE A 4 -23.87 -16.54 -9.43
CA PHE A 4 -23.51 -16.19 -8.04
C PHE A 4 -22.40 -17.06 -7.45
N SER A 5 -22.10 -18.23 -8.02
CA SER A 5 -21.14 -19.17 -7.43
C SER A 5 -19.68 -18.73 -7.58
N TYR A 6 -19.31 -18.14 -8.72
CA TYR A 6 -17.94 -17.64 -8.93
C TYR A 6 -17.67 -16.41 -8.05
N GLN A 7 -18.63 -15.49 -7.96
CA GLN A 7 -18.51 -14.28 -7.17
C GLN A 7 -18.37 -14.61 -5.68
N LEU A 8 -19.18 -15.57 -5.18
CA LEU A 8 -19.06 -16.05 -3.80
C LEU A 8 -17.69 -16.67 -3.51
N ALA A 9 -17.15 -17.49 -4.44
CA ALA A 9 -15.85 -18.10 -4.28
C ALA A 9 -14.71 -17.06 -4.29
N GLU A 10 -14.81 -16.05 -5.15
CA GLU A 10 -13.89 -14.90 -5.22
C GLU A 10 -13.92 -14.10 -3.90
N ASP A 11 -15.12 -13.73 -3.43
CA ASP A 11 -15.29 -12.97 -2.19
C ASP A 11 -14.74 -13.74 -0.99
N LEU A 12 -14.97 -15.05 -0.93
CA LEU A 12 -14.44 -15.92 0.12
C LEU A 12 -12.91 -15.99 0.08
N GLY A 13 -12.34 -16.20 -1.11
CA GLY A 13 -10.88 -16.26 -1.30
C GLY A 13 -10.20 -14.96 -0.90
N ARG A 14 -10.78 -13.81 -1.27
CA ARG A 14 -10.29 -12.50 -0.85
C ARG A 14 -10.41 -12.31 0.65
N ALA A 15 -11.58 -12.54 1.24
CA ALA A 15 -11.80 -12.38 2.67
C ALA A 15 -10.88 -13.29 3.52
N PHE A 16 -10.60 -14.51 3.06
CA PHE A 16 -9.65 -15.41 3.70
C PHE A 16 -8.23 -14.83 3.68
N SER A 17 -7.79 -14.33 2.53
CA SER A 17 -6.45 -13.74 2.36
C SER A 17 -6.29 -12.47 3.20
N ASP A 18 -7.27 -11.58 3.16
CA ASP A 18 -7.29 -10.34 3.96
C ASP A 18 -7.23 -10.65 5.47
N ARG A 19 -7.99 -11.66 5.92
CA ARG A 19 -7.93 -12.12 7.31
C ARG A 19 -6.57 -12.68 7.69
N ALA A 20 -5.92 -13.44 6.80
CA ALA A 20 -4.59 -13.98 7.05
C ALA A 20 -3.52 -12.88 7.17
N ILE A 21 -3.60 -11.85 6.33
CA ILE A 21 -2.73 -10.67 6.41
C ILE A 21 -2.97 -9.91 7.72
N LEU A 22 -4.23 -9.68 8.10
CA LEU A 22 -4.57 -9.05 9.38
C LEU A 22 -4.03 -9.84 10.57
N GLN A 23 -4.14 -11.16 10.56
CA GLN A 23 -3.59 -12.01 11.62
C GLN A 23 -2.07 -11.83 11.73
N THR A 24 -1.37 -11.74 10.58
CA THR A 24 0.07 -11.51 10.55
C THR A 24 0.45 -10.17 11.20
N PHE A 25 -0.33 -9.10 10.97
CA PHE A 25 -0.13 -7.82 11.67
C PHE A 25 -0.31 -7.95 13.19
N LEU A 26 -1.37 -8.62 13.63
CA LEU A 26 -1.66 -8.82 15.06
C LEU A 26 -0.56 -9.63 15.75
N ASP A 27 -0.09 -10.70 15.12
CA ASP A 27 0.98 -11.54 15.66
C ASP A 27 2.30 -10.76 15.73
N ALA A 28 2.61 -9.94 14.72
CA ALA A 28 3.77 -9.06 14.73
C ALA A 28 3.71 -8.00 15.84
N GLU A 29 2.54 -7.40 16.09
CA GLU A 29 2.35 -6.45 17.19
C GLU A 29 2.55 -7.06 18.58
N VAL A 30 2.22 -8.35 18.74
CA VAL A 30 2.45 -9.10 19.99
C VAL A 30 3.93 -9.42 20.18
N ALA A 31 4.64 -9.73 19.09
CA ALA A 31 6.07 -10.08 19.13
C ALA A 31 6.99 -8.88 19.40
N VAL A 32 6.56 -7.65 19.09
CA VAL A 32 7.37 -6.44 19.23
C VAL A 32 7.33 -5.89 20.65
N SER A 33 8.51 -5.70 21.26
CA SER A 33 8.69 -5.07 22.57
C SER A 33 8.80 -3.55 22.53
N SER A 34 9.21 -2.97 21.39
CA SER A 34 9.36 -1.52 21.22
C SER A 34 8.00 -0.84 21.11
N SER A 35 7.71 0.09 22.02
CA SER A 35 6.45 0.83 22.05
C SER A 35 6.21 1.66 20.79
N LEU A 36 7.26 2.30 20.26
CA LEU A 36 7.17 3.12 19.05
C LEU A 36 6.87 2.28 17.81
N LEU A 37 7.55 1.14 17.66
CA LEU A 37 7.31 0.24 16.54
C LEU A 37 5.92 -0.39 16.61
N LYS A 38 5.45 -0.72 17.82
CA LYS A 38 4.10 -1.21 18.05
C LYS A 38 3.04 -0.18 17.65
N SER A 39 3.23 1.10 17.98
CA SER A 39 2.34 2.17 17.52
C SER A 39 2.29 2.30 15.99
N MET A 40 3.44 2.18 15.32
CA MET A 40 3.50 2.21 13.85
C MET A 40 2.82 1.00 13.21
N LEU A 41 3.05 -0.20 13.74
CA LEU A 41 2.36 -1.41 13.29
C LEU A 41 0.85 -1.30 13.50
N SER A 42 0.42 -0.76 14.64
CA SER A 42 -1.01 -0.50 14.90
C SER A 42 -1.62 0.50 13.93
N LEU A 43 -0.89 1.54 13.56
CA LEU A 43 -1.34 2.52 12.56
C LEU A 43 -1.51 1.85 11.18
N LEU A 44 -0.51 1.07 10.75
CA LEU A 44 -0.55 0.33 9.47
C LEU A 44 -1.65 -0.73 9.45
N ARG A 45 -1.85 -1.46 10.56
CA ARG A 45 -2.93 -2.43 10.70
C ARG A 45 -4.29 -1.76 10.57
N SER A 46 -4.50 -0.63 11.26
CA SER A 46 -5.76 0.13 11.15
C SER A 46 -6.00 0.63 9.72
N MET A 47 -4.96 1.15 9.06
CA MET A 47 -5.04 1.58 7.66
C MET A 47 -5.42 0.40 6.74
N HIS A 48 -4.78 -0.75 6.90
CA HIS A 48 -5.06 -1.95 6.11
C HIS A 48 -6.52 -2.40 6.25
N VAL A 49 -7.04 -2.49 7.48
CA VAL A 49 -8.43 -2.90 7.74
C VAL A 49 -9.42 -1.89 7.15
N LEU A 50 -9.17 -0.60 7.30
CA LEU A 50 -10.08 0.43 6.79
C LEU A 50 -10.10 0.47 5.25
N ILE A 51 -8.97 0.27 4.58
CA ILE A 51 -8.92 0.14 3.12
C ILE A 51 -9.72 -1.09 2.65
N ILE A 52 -9.57 -2.23 3.32
CA ILE A 52 -10.37 -3.43 2.99
C ILE A 52 -11.86 -3.13 3.12
N LEU A 53 -12.28 -2.46 4.19
CA LEU A 53 -13.69 -2.11 4.40
C LEU A 53 -14.19 -1.05 3.41
N GLU A 54 -13.33 -0.14 2.94
CA GLU A 54 -13.67 0.86 1.93
C GLU A 54 -13.83 0.24 0.53
N GLU A 55 -12.90 -0.62 0.11
CA GLU A 55 -12.83 -1.15 -1.26
C GLU A 55 -13.72 -2.38 -1.49
N CYS A 56 -14.02 -3.15 -0.45
CA CYS A 56 -14.77 -4.40 -0.60
C CYS A 56 -16.28 -4.15 -0.62
N ALA A 57 -16.88 -4.21 -1.82
CA ALA A 57 -18.33 -4.16 -1.98
C ALA A 57 -19.08 -5.32 -1.26
N SER A 58 -18.38 -6.41 -0.92
CA SER A 58 -18.94 -7.57 -0.22
C SER A 58 -19.54 -7.22 1.15
N PHE A 59 -18.95 -6.28 1.90
CA PHE A 59 -19.48 -5.89 3.21
C PHE A 59 -20.84 -5.19 3.11
N LEU A 60 -21.05 -4.37 2.07
CA LEU A 60 -22.36 -3.77 1.79
C LEU A 60 -23.33 -4.82 1.24
N ARG A 61 -22.88 -5.67 0.30
CA ARG A 61 -23.72 -6.68 -0.35
C ARG A 61 -24.30 -7.69 0.64
N TYR A 62 -23.51 -8.12 1.62
CA TYR A 62 -23.95 -9.07 2.66
C TYR A 62 -24.53 -8.38 3.90
N GLY A 63 -24.62 -7.04 3.91
CA GLY A 63 -25.24 -6.28 5.00
C GLY A 63 -24.41 -6.17 6.28
N TYR A 64 -23.10 -6.45 6.23
CA TYR A 64 -22.19 -6.22 7.36
C TYR A 64 -21.88 -4.73 7.59
N LEU A 65 -22.07 -3.90 6.57
CA LEU A 65 -21.86 -2.46 6.62
C LEU A 65 -23.10 -1.73 6.08
N SER A 66 -23.47 -0.62 6.72
CA SER A 66 -24.47 0.30 6.17
C SER A 66 -23.81 1.32 5.22
N PRO A 67 -24.57 1.92 4.27
CA PRO A 67 -24.04 2.99 3.43
C PRO A 67 -23.46 4.18 4.22
N ASP A 68 -24.11 4.55 5.34
CA ASP A 68 -23.64 5.62 6.23
C ASP A 68 -22.31 5.26 6.90
N ASN A 69 -22.16 4.02 7.36
CA ASN A 69 -20.90 3.56 7.94
C ASN A 69 -19.79 3.54 6.88
N ALA A 70 -20.10 3.18 5.63
CA ALA A 70 -19.14 3.26 4.53
C ALA A 70 -18.66 4.69 4.27
N VAL A 71 -19.55 5.69 4.35
CA VAL A 71 -19.15 7.11 4.29
C VAL A 71 -18.22 7.47 5.45
N GLY A 72 -18.51 6.98 6.66
CA GLY A 72 -17.65 7.17 7.84
C GLY A 72 -16.25 6.58 7.64
N ILE A 73 -16.17 5.36 7.12
CA ILE A 73 -14.90 4.66 6.85
C ILE A 73 -14.02 5.45 5.87
N ARG A 74 -14.59 6.00 4.80
CA ARG A 74 -13.83 6.83 3.84
C ARG A 74 -13.21 8.07 4.49
N LYS A 75 -13.93 8.70 5.42
CA LYS A 75 -13.41 9.83 6.19
C LYS A 75 -12.24 9.39 7.08
N GLU A 76 -12.40 8.23 7.74
CA GLU A 76 -11.35 7.67 8.59
C GLU A 76 -10.09 7.29 7.81
N VAL A 77 -10.23 6.71 6.61
CA VAL A 77 -9.08 6.44 5.72
C VAL A 77 -8.33 7.72 5.39
N THR A 78 -9.04 8.82 5.14
CA THR A 78 -8.43 10.13 4.86
C THR A 78 -7.65 10.67 6.06
N ILE A 79 -8.18 10.48 7.27
CA ILE A 79 -7.52 10.85 8.53
C ILE A 79 -6.25 10.02 8.71
N LEU A 80 -6.32 8.70 8.60
CA LEU A 80 -5.16 7.81 8.74
C LEU A 80 -4.09 8.08 7.67
N CYS A 81 -4.48 8.40 6.43
CA CYS A 81 -3.53 8.81 5.40
C CYS A 81 -2.77 10.08 5.79
N SER A 82 -3.43 10.99 6.51
CA SER A 82 -2.82 12.23 7.00
C SER A 82 -1.86 11.96 8.17
N GLU A 83 -2.22 11.04 9.07
CA GLU A 83 -1.37 10.60 10.18
C GLU A 83 -0.14 9.80 9.71
N LEU A 84 -0.30 8.96 8.69
CA LEU A 84 0.78 8.13 8.14
C LEU A 84 1.77 8.95 7.30
N ARG A 85 1.31 10.02 6.65
CA ARG A 85 2.10 10.87 5.75
C ARG A 85 3.49 11.25 6.27
N PRO A 86 3.67 11.80 7.50
CA PRO A 86 5.00 12.14 8.01
C PRO A 86 5.94 10.95 8.16
N HIS A 87 5.41 9.72 8.25
CA HIS A 87 6.19 8.49 8.46
C HIS A 87 6.42 7.71 7.16
N ALA A 88 5.73 8.02 6.07
CA ALA A 88 5.75 7.25 4.83
C ALA A 88 7.16 7.04 4.27
N LEU A 89 7.99 8.10 4.21
CA LEU A 89 9.36 7.98 3.71
C LEU A 89 10.22 7.08 4.61
N ALA A 90 10.10 7.22 5.94
CA ALA A 90 10.87 6.41 6.89
C ALA A 90 10.48 4.93 6.80
N LEU A 91 9.18 4.63 6.64
CA LEU A 91 8.68 3.27 6.45
C LEU A 91 9.23 2.63 5.17
N VAL A 92 9.17 3.31 4.03
CA VAL A 92 9.70 2.77 2.77
C VAL A 92 11.22 2.61 2.83
N SER A 93 11.92 3.57 3.45
CA SER A 93 13.38 3.52 3.61
C SER A 93 13.81 2.35 4.51
N SER A 94 12.97 1.94 5.47
CA SER A 94 13.27 0.84 6.40
C SER A 94 13.40 -0.54 5.73
N PHE A 95 12.89 -0.71 4.51
CA PHE A 95 13.07 -1.94 3.74
C PHE A 95 14.53 -2.16 3.30
N GLY A 96 15.39 -1.13 3.39
CA GLY A 96 16.82 -1.24 3.10
C GLY A 96 17.14 -1.53 1.63
N ILE A 97 16.22 -1.23 0.71
CA ILE A 97 16.39 -1.45 -0.72
C ILE A 97 17.36 -0.39 -1.28
N PRO A 98 18.47 -0.79 -1.93
CA PRO A 98 19.40 0.14 -2.55
C PRO A 98 18.77 1.00 -3.66
N ASN A 99 19.15 2.27 -3.74
CA ASN A 99 18.61 3.24 -4.71
C ASN A 99 18.73 2.81 -6.17
N ALA A 100 19.72 1.99 -6.52
CA ALA A 100 19.92 1.49 -7.88
C ALA A 100 18.77 0.61 -8.40
N PHE A 101 17.93 0.06 -7.52
CA PHE A 101 16.76 -0.73 -7.89
C PHE A 101 15.51 0.13 -8.15
N PHE A 102 15.55 1.43 -7.85
CA PHE A 102 14.41 2.31 -8.06
C PHE A 102 14.44 2.98 -9.43
N SER A 103 13.25 3.13 -10.02
CA SER A 103 13.03 3.90 -11.24
C SER A 103 13.28 5.40 -11.00
N PRO A 104 13.66 6.19 -12.03
CA PRO A 104 13.90 7.63 -11.89
C PRO A 104 12.77 8.43 -11.25
N ILE A 105 11.52 7.95 -11.30
CA ILE A 105 10.36 8.58 -10.64
C ILE A 105 10.50 8.65 -9.11
N ALA A 106 11.30 7.76 -8.51
CA ALA A 106 11.60 7.81 -7.07
C ALA A 106 12.55 8.96 -6.69
N PHE A 107 13.18 9.61 -7.68
CA PHE A 107 14.17 10.67 -7.51
C PHE A 107 13.82 11.89 -8.38
N ASN A 108 14.84 12.49 -9.01
CA ASN A 108 14.66 13.61 -9.93
C ASN A 108 14.26 13.11 -11.33
N TRP A 109 12.98 12.84 -11.50
CA TRP A 109 12.40 12.37 -12.76
C TRP A 109 12.55 13.40 -13.90
N ILE A 110 12.58 14.70 -13.58
CA ILE A 110 12.77 15.77 -14.56
C ILE A 110 14.17 15.70 -15.16
N ASN A 111 15.20 15.56 -14.31
CA ASN A 111 16.58 15.44 -14.78
C ASN A 111 16.78 14.17 -15.61
N ALA A 112 16.23 13.04 -15.17
CA ALA A 112 16.32 11.78 -15.90
C ALA A 112 15.71 11.85 -17.31
N ASN A 113 14.61 12.60 -17.46
CA ASN A 113 13.92 12.80 -18.75
C ASN A 113 14.34 14.08 -19.49
N SER A 114 15.32 14.82 -18.98
CA SER A 114 15.80 16.05 -19.62
C SER A 114 16.71 15.72 -20.81
N TRP A 115 16.55 16.43 -21.94
CA TRP A 115 17.37 16.21 -23.14
C TRP A 115 18.88 16.40 -22.92
N SER A 116 19.29 17.08 -21.85
CA SER A 116 20.69 17.24 -21.45
C SER A 116 21.35 15.96 -20.94
N SER A 117 20.59 14.96 -20.48
CA SER A 117 21.16 13.66 -20.06
C SER A 117 21.48 12.73 -21.25
N VAL A 118 21.04 13.10 -22.47
CA VAL A 118 21.16 12.30 -23.71
C VAL A 118 22.38 12.73 -24.54
N GLN A 119 23.36 13.43 -23.96
CA GLN A 119 24.57 13.77 -24.72
C GLN A 119 25.27 12.48 -25.18
N PRO A 120 25.54 12.31 -26.49
CA PRO A 120 26.32 11.17 -26.96
C PRO A 120 27.66 11.20 -26.24
N GLN A 121 28.15 10.05 -25.77
CA GLN A 121 29.54 9.93 -25.34
C GLN A 121 30.44 10.45 -26.48
N GLN A 122 30.95 11.67 -26.33
CA GLN A 122 31.95 12.25 -27.20
C GLN A 122 33.23 11.44 -26.98
N GLY A 123 33.42 10.39 -27.78
CA GLY A 123 34.57 9.49 -27.59
C GLY A 123 34.62 8.25 -28.49
N ALA A 124 33.91 8.21 -29.61
CA ALA A 124 34.14 7.20 -30.64
C ALA A 124 34.40 7.88 -31.99
N THR A 125 35.62 8.42 -32.15
CA THR A 125 36.18 8.66 -33.48
C THR A 125 36.33 7.31 -34.16
N VAL A 126 35.41 6.98 -35.08
CA VAL A 126 35.59 5.89 -36.04
C VAL A 126 36.56 6.40 -37.11
N PRO A 127 37.77 5.84 -37.26
CA PRO A 127 38.66 6.21 -38.35
C PRO A 127 38.08 5.71 -39.68
N LEU A 128 38.26 6.50 -40.73
CA LEU A 128 37.91 6.21 -42.13
C LEU A 128 38.64 4.96 -42.65
#